data_AF-A0A831NNP5-F1
#
_entry.id   AF-A0A831NNP5-F1
#
_cell.length_a   1.000
_cell.length_b   1.000
_cell.length_c   1.000
_cell.angle_alpha   90.00
_cell.angle_beta   90.00
_cell.angle_gamma   90.00
#
_symmetry.space_group_name_H-M   'P 1'
#
loop_
_entity.id
_entity.type
_entity.pdbx_description
1 polymer ?
#
loop_
_entity_poly.entity_id
_entity_poly.type
_entity_poly.pdbx_seq_one_letter_code
_entity_poly.pdbx_strand_id
1 'polypeptide(L)'
;SLWIGILIAILLFYTNWDYIVRKSKEEKMLYSLKIEIFQKQVEIKGLLDTGNRLYDPLTKSPVVVVEFSAMKNILPDNMEILLNEENIDFNKIFEVLKEEKWLSRIRLIPFISVGQSKGIMLGFKPDKLVVGEKEIRNVIVGVYKSQIDKYGNYAALLAPEILV
;
A
#
# COMPACT_ATOMS: atom_id res chain seq x y z
N SER A 1 46.70 -12.07 0.33
CA SER A 1 46.86 -12.37 1.77
C SER A 1 45.51 -12.60 2.41
N LEU A 2 45.30 -13.71 3.13
CA LEU A 2 44.05 -14.08 3.81
C LEU A 2 43.46 -12.92 4.64
N TRP A 3 44.34 -12.15 5.29
CA TRP A 3 44.03 -10.97 6.09
C TRP A 3 43.31 -9.85 5.33
N ILE A 4 43.60 -9.66 4.04
CA ILE A 4 42.93 -8.64 3.22
C ILE A 4 41.48 -9.04 2.96
N GLY A 5 41.22 -10.33 2.73
CA GLY A 5 39.85 -10.86 2.58
C GLY A 5 39.04 -10.69 3.87
N ILE A 6 39.65 -10.96 5.03
CA ILE A 6 39.01 -10.75 6.35
C ILE A 6 38.68 -9.28 6.58
N LEU A 7 39.60 -8.38 6.24
CA LEU A 7 39.41 -6.93 6.44
C LEU A 7 38.31 -6.38 5.53
N ILE A 8 38.25 -6.83 4.27
CA ILE A 8 37.15 -6.51 3.34
C ILE A 8 35.82 -7.04 3.87
N ALA A 9 35.78 -8.29 4.35
CA ALA A 9 34.56 -8.87 4.91
C ALA A 9 34.03 -8.09 6.12
N ILE A 10 34.92 -7.67 7.04
CA ILE A 10 34.57 -6.84 8.20
C ILE A 10 34.02 -5.47 7.76
N LEU A 11 34.65 -4.82 6.77
CA LEU A 11 34.21 -3.52 6.26
C LEU A 11 32.83 -3.61 5.59
N LEU A 12 32.61 -4.65 4.77
CA LEU A 12 31.30 -4.92 4.16
C LEU A 12 30.24 -5.19 5.21
N PHE A 13 30.57 -5.96 6.25
CA PHE A 13 29.65 -6.26 7.33
C PHE A 13 29.27 -5.00 8.14
N TYR A 14 30.25 -4.14 8.46
CA TYR A 14 30.03 -2.91 9.21
C TYR A 14 29.17 -1.90 8.43
N THR A 15 29.43 -1.73 7.13
CA THR A 15 28.66 -0.79 6.29
C THR A 15 27.23 -1.26 6.02
N ASN A 16 26.99 -2.58 6.04
CA ASN A 16 25.67 -3.16 5.82
C ASN A 16 24.94 -3.53 7.12
N TRP A 17 25.54 -3.30 8.29
CA TRP A 17 24.95 -3.67 9.59
C TRP A 17 23.58 -3.00 9.79
N ASP A 18 23.49 -1.69 9.56
CA ASP A 18 22.23 -0.94 9.69
C ASP A 18 21.15 -1.44 8.72
N TYR A 19 21.56 -1.86 7.52
CA TYR A 19 20.65 -2.47 6.53
C TYR A 19 20.13 -3.83 7.03
N ILE A 20 21.00 -4.69 7.54
CA ILE A 20 20.64 -6.02 8.06
C ILE A 20 19.68 -5.91 9.24
N VAL A 21 19.98 -5.03 10.20
CA VAL A 21 19.12 -4.80 11.38
C VAL A 21 17.76 -4.24 10.97
N ARG A 22 17.73 -3.26 10.05
CA ARG A 22 16.47 -2.69 9.54
C ARG A 22 15.63 -3.75 8.83
N LYS A 23 16.24 -4.55 7.95
CA LYS A 23 15.55 -5.62 7.22
C LYS A 23 14.95 -6.67 8.16
N SER A 24 15.70 -7.09 9.19
CA SER A 24 15.19 -8.02 10.20
C SER A 24 14.02 -7.44 11.00
N LYS A 25 14.01 -6.12 11.26
CA LYS A 25 12.90 -5.43 11.91
C LYS A 25 11.67 -5.31 11.00
N GLU A 26 11.87 -5.00 9.73
CA GLU A 26 10.81 -4.94 8.71
C GLU A 26 10.14 -6.31 8.53
N GLU A 27 10.91 -7.41 8.49
CA GLU A 27 10.37 -8.77 8.40
C GLU A 27 9.42 -9.10 9.56
N LYS A 28 9.71 -8.63 10.78
CA LYS A 28 8.83 -8.78 11.95
C LYS A 28 7.56 -7.91 11.88
N MET A 29 7.50 -6.98 10.95
CA MET A 29 6.40 -6.04 10.73
C MET A 29 5.61 -6.38 9.46
N LEU A 30 5.83 -7.55 8.86
CA LEU A 30 5.07 -8.05 7.73
C LEU A 30 3.83 -8.80 8.19
N TYR A 31 2.69 -8.45 7.62
CA TYR A 31 1.40 -9.09 7.86
C TYR A 31 0.86 -9.65 6.55
N SER A 32 0.11 -10.77 6.60
CA SER A 32 -0.75 -11.17 5.48
C SER A 32 -2.00 -10.30 5.48
N LEU A 33 -2.41 -9.81 4.31
CA LEU A 33 -3.62 -9.04 4.10
C LEU A 33 -4.50 -9.78 3.12
N LYS A 34 -5.75 -9.99 3.50
CA LYS A 34 -6.78 -10.49 2.61
C LYS A 34 -7.80 -9.39 2.36
N ILE A 35 -7.87 -8.90 1.14
CA ILE A 35 -8.76 -7.81 0.71
C ILE A 35 -9.85 -8.40 -0.16
N GLU A 36 -11.10 -8.11 0.15
CA GLU A 36 -12.26 -8.56 -0.62
C GLU A 36 -13.10 -7.37 -1.11
N ILE A 37 -13.42 -7.37 -2.40
CA ILE A 37 -14.30 -6.41 -3.06
C ILE A 37 -15.16 -7.16 -4.08
N PHE A 38 -16.49 -7.06 -3.96
CA PHE A 38 -17.46 -7.72 -4.85
C PHE A 38 -17.19 -9.22 -5.05
N GLN A 39 -16.98 -9.96 -3.95
CA GLN A 39 -16.66 -11.40 -3.94
C GLN A 39 -15.32 -11.78 -4.59
N LYS A 40 -14.59 -10.81 -5.15
CA LYS A 40 -13.22 -11.02 -5.59
C LYS A 40 -12.28 -10.73 -4.42
N GLN A 41 -11.26 -11.56 -4.28
CA GLN A 41 -10.30 -11.44 -3.20
C GLN A 41 -8.87 -11.42 -3.73
N VAL A 42 -8.00 -10.71 -3.04
CA VAL A 42 -6.56 -10.80 -3.19
C VAL A 42 -5.91 -11.01 -1.82
N GLU A 43 -4.85 -11.82 -1.80
CA GLU A 43 -4.00 -11.99 -0.64
C GLU A 43 -2.60 -11.47 -0.94
N ILE A 44 -2.09 -10.59 -0.08
CA ILE A 44 -0.79 -9.92 -0.23
C ILE A 44 -0.09 -9.79 1.11
N LYS A 45 1.21 -9.53 1.08
CA LYS A 45 1.95 -9.08 2.27
C LYS A 45 1.96 -7.56 2.34
N GLY A 46 1.86 -7.03 3.55
CA GLY A 46 2.00 -5.60 3.82
C GLY A 46 2.90 -5.34 5.00
N LEU A 47 3.61 -4.21 4.95
CA LEU A 47 4.49 -3.73 5.99
C LEU A 47 3.74 -2.76 6.91
N LEU A 48 3.84 -2.98 8.22
CA LEU A 48 3.39 -1.99 9.20
C LEU A 48 4.30 -0.76 9.16
N ASP A 49 3.82 0.32 8.57
CA ASP A 49 4.55 1.56 8.44
C ASP A 49 4.15 2.54 9.54
N THR A 50 5.02 2.67 10.55
CA THR A 50 4.84 3.61 11.67
C THR A 50 4.74 5.09 11.27
N GLY A 51 5.17 5.44 10.06
CA GLY A 51 5.06 6.78 9.51
C GLY A 51 3.77 7.04 8.73
N ASN A 52 3.03 6.00 8.35
CA ASN A 52 1.81 6.15 7.56
C ASN A 52 0.67 6.66 8.44
N ARG A 53 0.23 7.90 8.17
CA ARG A 53 -0.88 8.57 8.87
C ARG A 53 -2.03 8.91 7.93
N LEU A 54 -2.19 8.15 6.85
CA LEU A 54 -3.24 8.39 5.87
C LEU A 54 -4.61 8.00 6.43
N TYR A 55 -5.57 8.89 6.22
CA TYR A 55 -6.96 8.70 6.60
C TYR A 55 -7.90 9.17 5.49
N ASP A 56 -9.07 8.56 5.42
CA ASP A 56 -10.19 9.09 4.65
C ASP A 56 -10.64 10.44 5.24
N PRO A 57 -10.58 11.54 4.49
CA PRO A 57 -10.92 12.86 5.00
C PRO A 57 -12.38 12.93 5.52
N LEU A 58 -13.27 12.14 4.95
CA LEU A 58 -14.71 12.13 5.27
C LEU A 58 -15.01 11.29 6.51
N THR A 59 -14.57 10.03 6.51
CA THR A 59 -14.93 9.07 7.59
C THR A 59 -13.89 8.98 8.70
N LYS A 60 -12.70 9.57 8.50
CA LYS A 60 -11.50 9.39 9.35
C LYS A 60 -11.03 7.94 9.48
N SER A 61 -11.50 7.06 8.59
CA SER A 61 -11.04 5.68 8.50
C SER A 61 -9.55 5.63 8.12
N PRO A 62 -8.72 4.79 8.76
CA PRO A 62 -7.33 4.59 8.33
C PRO A 62 -7.26 4.04 6.90
N VAL A 63 -6.15 4.34 6.22
CA VAL A 63 -5.90 3.92 4.85
C VAL A 63 -4.75 2.91 4.81
N VAL A 64 -5.04 1.71 4.29
CA VAL A 64 -4.00 0.77 3.84
C VAL A 64 -3.63 1.15 2.41
N VAL A 65 -2.36 1.45 2.17
CA VAL A 65 -1.87 1.73 0.81
C VAL A 65 -1.49 0.40 0.18
N VAL A 66 -1.96 0.12 -1.03
CA VAL A 66 -1.72 -1.13 -1.75
C VAL A 66 -1.29 -0.84 -3.17
N GLU A 67 -0.30 -1.57 -3.67
CA GLU A 67 0.12 -1.48 -5.06
C GLU A 67 -1.03 -1.83 -6.02
N PHE A 68 -1.17 -1.03 -7.07
CA PHE A 68 -2.15 -1.28 -8.12
C PHE A 68 -1.93 -2.63 -8.82
N SER A 69 -0.67 -3.00 -9.04
CA SER A 69 -0.26 -4.29 -9.61
C SER A 69 -0.90 -5.48 -8.89
N ALA A 70 -0.95 -5.44 -7.57
CA ALA A 70 -1.56 -6.48 -6.74
C ALA A 70 -3.10 -6.48 -6.81
N MET A 71 -3.71 -5.32 -7.01
CA MET A 71 -5.16 -5.13 -6.98
C MET A 71 -5.83 -5.32 -8.35
N LYS A 72 -5.06 -5.44 -9.44
CA LYS A 72 -5.55 -5.43 -10.83
C LYS A 72 -6.68 -6.42 -11.12
N ASN A 73 -6.64 -7.61 -10.50
CA ASN A 73 -7.65 -8.65 -10.74
C ASN A 73 -8.99 -8.40 -10.02
N ILE A 74 -9.00 -7.54 -9.00
CA ILE A 74 -10.18 -7.28 -8.18
C ILE A 74 -10.80 -5.90 -8.42
N LEU A 75 -10.04 -4.97 -8.99
CA LEU A 75 -10.51 -3.66 -9.42
C LEU A 75 -11.17 -3.72 -10.82
N PRO A 76 -11.88 -2.64 -11.23
CA PRO A 76 -12.36 -2.50 -12.60
C PRO A 76 -11.23 -2.51 -13.62
N ASP A 77 -11.55 -2.91 -14.84
CA ASP A 77 -10.65 -2.73 -15.98
C ASP A 77 -10.41 -1.24 -16.24
N ASN A 78 -9.31 -0.92 -16.92
CA ASN A 78 -8.92 0.45 -17.29
C ASN A 78 -8.63 1.39 -16.12
N MET A 79 -8.50 0.86 -14.91
CA MET A 79 -8.15 1.62 -13.71
C MET A 79 -6.79 2.35 -13.82
N GLU A 80 -5.88 1.82 -14.65
CA GLU A 80 -4.59 2.45 -15.02
C GLU A 80 -4.77 3.86 -15.58
N ILE A 81 -5.86 4.12 -16.30
CA ILE A 81 -6.16 5.44 -16.88
C ILE A 81 -6.24 6.47 -15.76
N LEU A 82 -6.94 6.16 -14.66
CA LEU A 82 -7.14 7.12 -13.57
C LEU A 82 -5.90 7.29 -12.68
N LEU A 83 -5.01 6.29 -12.65
CA LEU A 83 -3.80 6.32 -11.82
C LEU A 83 -2.63 7.06 -12.49
N ASN A 84 -2.65 7.20 -13.82
CA ASN A 84 -1.60 7.88 -14.57
C ASN A 84 -1.82 9.39 -14.68
N GLU A 85 -3.00 9.89 -14.34
CA GLU A 85 -3.30 11.32 -14.35
C GLU A 85 -2.65 12.02 -13.15
N GLU A 86 -2.07 13.19 -13.39
CA GLU A 86 -1.56 14.06 -12.30
C GLU A 86 -2.69 14.75 -11.55
N ASN A 87 -3.81 15.02 -12.24
CA ASN A 87 -4.99 15.67 -11.69
C ASN A 87 -6.21 14.76 -11.83
N ILE A 88 -7.10 14.78 -10.85
CA ILE A 88 -8.33 14.01 -10.91
C ILE A 88 -9.29 14.65 -11.91
N ASP A 89 -9.67 13.86 -12.91
CA ASP A 89 -10.78 14.15 -13.82
C ASP A 89 -12.00 13.30 -13.43
N PHE A 90 -13.04 13.96 -12.91
CA PHE A 90 -14.28 13.30 -12.51
C PHE A 90 -14.98 12.61 -13.69
N ASN A 91 -14.91 13.18 -14.91
CA ASN A 91 -15.54 12.57 -16.07
C ASN A 91 -14.90 11.21 -16.40
N LYS A 92 -13.57 11.14 -16.34
CA LYS A 92 -12.85 9.87 -16.48
C LYS A 92 -13.19 8.89 -15.37
N ILE A 93 -13.35 9.36 -14.12
CA ILE A 93 -13.79 8.51 -13.01
C ILE A 93 -15.14 7.86 -13.34
N PHE A 94 -16.12 8.64 -13.80
CA PHE A 94 -17.43 8.10 -14.18
C PHE A 94 -17.35 7.16 -15.40
N GLU A 95 -16.45 7.45 -16.35
CA GLU A 95 -16.25 6.61 -17.53
C GLU A 95 -15.62 5.25 -17.18
N VAL A 96 -14.66 5.20 -16.25
CA VAL A 96 -14.01 3.96 -15.81
C VAL A 96 -14.87 3.21 -14.80
N LEU A 97 -15.46 3.92 -13.83
CA LEU A 97 -16.34 3.36 -12.80
C LEU A 97 -17.82 3.42 -13.22
N LYS A 98 -18.14 2.80 -14.37
CA LYS A 98 -19.49 2.84 -14.95
C LYS A 98 -20.59 2.29 -14.04
N GLU A 99 -20.25 1.34 -13.17
CA GLU A 99 -21.22 0.72 -12.28
C GLU A 99 -21.35 1.52 -10.97
N GLU A 100 -22.58 1.86 -10.59
CA GLU A 100 -22.89 2.62 -9.36
C GLU A 100 -22.27 2.02 -8.10
N LYS A 101 -22.14 0.69 -8.06
CA LYS A 101 -21.53 -0.04 -6.95
C LYS A 101 -20.09 0.44 -6.68
N TRP A 102 -19.30 0.76 -7.71
CA TRP A 102 -17.95 1.29 -7.56
C TRP A 102 -17.94 2.75 -7.10
N LEU A 103 -18.83 3.57 -7.65
CA LEU A 103 -18.98 4.98 -7.28
C LEU A 103 -19.37 5.17 -5.81
N SER A 104 -20.13 4.24 -5.21
CA SER A 104 -20.46 4.30 -3.78
C SER A 104 -19.25 4.05 -2.85
N ARG A 105 -18.20 3.38 -3.35
CA ARG A 105 -17.04 2.91 -2.58
C ARG A 105 -15.78 3.72 -2.81
N ILE A 106 -15.67 4.42 -3.93
CA ILE A 106 -14.50 5.25 -4.22
C ILE A 106 -14.33 6.35 -3.16
N ARG A 107 -13.08 6.63 -2.81
CA ARG A 107 -12.65 7.70 -1.91
C ARG A 107 -11.49 8.45 -2.55
N LEU A 108 -11.45 9.75 -2.34
CA LEU A 108 -10.32 10.59 -2.72
C LEU A 108 -9.51 10.88 -1.47
N ILE A 109 -8.28 10.38 -1.41
CA ILE A 109 -7.41 10.44 -0.24
C ILE A 109 -6.27 11.43 -0.52
N PRO A 110 -6.27 12.63 0.06
CA PRO A 110 -5.14 13.53 -0.02
C PRO A 110 -3.91 12.91 0.65
N PHE A 111 -2.76 12.96 -0.03
CA PHE A 111 -1.50 12.46 0.53
C PHE A 111 -0.32 13.38 0.17
N ILE A 112 0.77 13.22 0.93
CA ILE A 112 2.04 13.90 0.67
C ILE A 112 3.08 12.79 0.44
N SER A 113 3.84 12.87 -0.64
CA SER A 113 4.95 11.97 -0.92
C SER A 113 6.26 12.74 -1.03
N VAL A 114 7.36 12.04 -0.77
CA VAL A 114 8.70 12.62 -0.89
C VAL A 114 8.94 13.03 -2.35
N GLY A 115 9.06 14.33 -2.60
CA GLY A 115 9.26 14.90 -3.94
C GLY A 115 8.01 15.46 -4.63
N GLN A 116 6.82 15.38 -4.02
CA GLN A 116 5.60 16.05 -4.52
C GLN A 116 4.96 16.94 -3.45
N SER A 117 4.41 18.08 -3.87
CA SER A 117 3.91 19.14 -2.99
C SER A 117 2.55 18.84 -2.36
N LYS A 118 1.71 18.01 -3.00
CA LYS A 118 0.41 17.43 -2.54
C LYS A 118 -0.15 16.57 -3.68
N GLY A 119 -0.61 15.34 -3.39
CA GLY A 119 -1.24 14.45 -4.36
C GLY A 119 -2.59 13.93 -3.86
N ILE A 120 -3.37 13.33 -4.76
CA ILE A 120 -4.60 12.61 -4.40
C ILE A 120 -4.49 11.15 -4.84
N MET A 121 -4.79 10.24 -3.92
CA MET A 121 -4.81 8.80 -4.14
C MET A 121 -6.27 8.33 -4.22
N LEU A 122 -6.55 7.44 -5.16
CA LEU A 122 -7.85 6.75 -5.20
C LEU A 122 -7.87 5.65 -4.15
N GLY A 123 -8.92 5.64 -3.33
CA GLY A 123 -9.20 4.59 -2.38
C GLY A 123 -10.52 3.92 -2.65
N PHE A 124 -10.68 2.70 -2.17
CA PHE A 124 -11.92 1.94 -2.24
C PHE A 124 -12.26 1.39 -0.87
N LYS A 125 -13.53 1.50 -0.47
CA LYS A 125 -14.05 0.83 0.72
C LYS A 125 -14.22 -0.67 0.41
N PRO A 126 -13.42 -1.57 1.03
CA PRO A 126 -13.56 -3.00 0.80
C PRO A 126 -14.84 -3.53 1.47
N ASP A 127 -15.27 -4.72 1.04
CA ASP A 127 -16.28 -5.49 1.76
C ASP A 127 -15.68 -6.09 3.03
N LYS A 128 -14.44 -6.59 2.91
CA LYS A 128 -13.70 -7.17 4.01
C LYS A 128 -12.20 -6.91 3.86
N LEU A 129 -11.55 -6.57 4.97
CA LEU A 129 -10.11 -6.60 5.11
C LEU A 129 -9.77 -7.49 6.31
N VAL A 130 -8.90 -8.46 6.12
CA VAL A 130 -8.30 -9.24 7.21
C VAL A 130 -6.81 -8.97 7.22
N VAL A 131 -6.25 -8.66 8.40
CA VAL A 131 -4.82 -8.46 8.63
C VAL A 131 -4.35 -9.52 9.62
N GLY A 132 -3.48 -10.43 9.18
CA GLY A 132 -3.19 -11.66 9.91
C GLY A 132 -4.47 -12.47 10.10
N GLU A 133 -4.95 -12.56 11.34
CA GLU A 133 -6.19 -13.25 11.70
C GLU A 133 -7.32 -12.29 12.11
N LYS A 134 -7.05 -10.98 12.16
CA LYS A 134 -7.99 -9.96 12.63
C LYS A 134 -8.74 -9.34 11.46
N GLU A 135 -10.07 -9.37 11.51
CA GLU A 135 -10.90 -8.60 10.60
C GLU A 135 -10.86 -7.11 10.98
N ILE A 136 -10.52 -6.26 10.02
CA ILE A 136 -10.43 -4.82 10.19
C ILE A 136 -11.68 -4.18 9.59
N ARG A 137 -12.35 -3.38 10.41
CA ARG A 137 -13.53 -2.59 10.02
C ARG A 137 -13.15 -1.13 9.85
N ASN A 138 -14.00 -0.37 9.13
CA ASN A 138 -13.82 1.07 8.92
C ASN A 138 -12.42 1.41 8.39
N VAL A 139 -12.05 0.79 7.28
CA VAL A 139 -10.75 0.95 6.63
C VAL A 139 -10.97 1.24 5.15
N ILE A 140 -10.07 2.02 4.56
CA ILE A 140 -10.03 2.26 3.12
C ILE A 140 -8.78 1.61 2.54
N VAL A 141 -8.91 0.99 1.37
CA VAL A 141 -7.78 0.49 0.58
C VAL A 141 -7.41 1.55 -0.45
N GLY A 142 -6.32 2.29 -0.21
CA GLY A 142 -5.73 3.23 -1.14
C GLY A 142 -4.90 2.51 -2.20
N VAL A 143 -5.07 2.88 -3.46
CA VAL A 143 -4.40 2.25 -4.60
C VAL A 143 -3.25 3.12 -5.07
N TYR A 144 -2.03 2.61 -4.92
CA TYR A 144 -0.80 3.30 -5.30
C TYR A 144 -0.25 2.74 -6.62
N LYS A 145 0.06 3.63 -7.56
CA LYS A 145 0.42 3.24 -8.93
C LYS A 145 1.80 2.58 -9.06
N SER A 146 2.71 2.88 -8.13
CA SER A 146 4.10 2.44 -8.19
C SER A 146 4.37 1.32 -7.19
N GLN A 147 5.48 0.60 -7.39
CA GLN A 147 5.96 -0.36 -6.41
C GLN A 147 6.33 0.32 -5.10
N ILE A 148 5.95 -0.31 -4.00
CA ILE A 148 6.25 0.08 -2.63
C ILE A 148 7.60 -0.54 -2.24
N ASP A 149 7.77 -1.86 -2.44
CA ASP A 149 9.05 -2.53 -2.23
C ASP A 149 9.72 -2.90 -3.55
N LYS A 150 10.97 -2.47 -3.74
CA LYS A 150 11.75 -2.76 -4.94
C LYS A 150 12.01 -4.24 -5.17
N TYR A 151 11.95 -5.04 -4.10
CA TYR A 151 12.21 -6.47 -4.14
C TYR A 151 10.91 -7.31 -4.10
N GLY A 152 9.74 -6.69 -4.00
CA GLY A 152 8.45 -7.36 -3.98
C GLY A 152 8.17 -8.21 -2.74
N ASN A 153 8.85 -7.94 -1.61
CA ASN A 153 8.60 -8.68 -0.36
C ASN A 153 7.22 -8.37 0.25
N TYR A 154 6.71 -7.18 -0.03
CA TYR A 154 5.39 -6.71 0.35
C TYR A 154 4.87 -5.73 -0.70
N ALA A 155 3.55 -5.63 -0.81
CA ALA A 155 2.85 -4.80 -1.79
C ALA A 155 1.84 -3.87 -1.11
N ALA A 156 1.94 -3.69 0.21
CA ALA A 156 1.06 -2.80 0.97
C ALA A 156 1.77 -2.14 2.17
N LEU A 157 1.28 -0.98 2.59
CA LEU A 157 1.66 -0.28 3.81
C LEU A 157 0.43 -0.15 4.72
N LEU A 158 0.55 -0.66 5.95
CA LEU A 158 -0.49 -0.53 6.97
C LEU A 158 -0.17 0.65 7.88
N ALA A 159 -1.18 1.45 8.19
CA ALA A 159 -1.10 2.43 9.25
C ALA A 159 -1.12 1.74 10.64
N PRO A 160 -0.38 2.22 11.65
CA PRO A 160 -0.30 1.58 12.97
C PRO A 160 -1.65 1.42 13.67
N GLU A 161 -2.55 2.38 13.45
CA GLU A 161 -3.87 2.43 14.07
C GLU A 161 -4.77 1.26 13.66
N ILE A 162 -4.42 0.55 12.57
CA ILE A 162 -5.16 -0.62 12.08
C ILE A 162 -5.04 -1.81 13.02
N LEU A 163 -3.92 -1.93 13.73
CA LEU A 163 -3.66 -3.08 14.59
C LEU A 163 -4.25 -2.91 16.01
N VAL A 164 -4.65 -1.69 16.37
CA VAL A 164 -5.18 -1.34 17.70
C VAL A 164 -6.61 -1.87 17.91
#